data_AF-A0A5N5UFV6-F1
#
_entry.id   AF-A0A5N5UFV6-F1
#
_cell.length_a   1.000
_cell.length_b   1.000
_cell.length_c   1.000
_cell.angle_alpha   90.00
_cell.angle_beta   90.00
_cell.angle_gamma   90.00
#
_symmetry.space_group_name_H-M   'P 1'
#
loop_
_entity.id
_entity.type
_entity.pdbx_description
1 polymer ?
#
loop_
_entity_poly.entity_id
_entity_poly.type
_entity_poly.pdbx_seq_one_letter_code
_entity_poly.pdbx_strand_id
1 'polypeptide(L)' 'MGTKHLRVDEDLHAYIKSERRDGETLNETLKRLLDGYSLSQFADDAAELDLDFSVEEATDGAVDATPPGEEP' A
#
# COMPACT_ATOMS: atom_id res chain seq x y z
N MET A 1 -2.69 -1.96 19.41
CA MET A 1 -2.72 -1.81 17.95
C MET A 1 -3.59 -0.60 17.64
N GLY A 2 -3.00 0.50 17.20
CA GLY A 2 -3.78 1.70 16.85
C GLY A 2 -4.43 1.53 15.49
N THR A 3 -5.68 1.95 15.34
CA THR A 3 -6.37 1.99 14.05
C THR A 3 -6.16 3.35 13.40
N LYS A 4 -5.63 3.37 12.18
CA LYS A 4 -5.57 4.57 11.33
C LYS A 4 -6.73 4.54 10.36
N HIS A 5 -7.33 5.69 10.11
CA HIS A 5 -8.37 5.86 9.09
C HIS A 5 -7.73 6.29 7.77
N LEU A 6 -8.06 5.62 6.68
CA LEU A 6 -7.62 5.92 5.33
C LEU A 6 -8.83 6.29 4.47
N ARG A 7 -8.71 7.33 3.64
CA ARG A 7 -9.70 7.63 2.60
C ARG A 7 -9.24 6.95 1.32
N VAL A 8 -10.16 6.27 0.67
CA VAL A 8 -9.94 5.55 -0.59
C VAL A 8 -11.08 5.89 -1.53
N ASP A 9 -10.81 5.76 -2.82
CA ASP A 9 -11.83 5.93 -3.85
C ASP A 9 -12.91 4.84 -3.75
N GLU A 10 -14.10 5.14 -4.27
CA GLU A 10 -15.26 4.24 -4.15
C GLU A 10 -15.01 2.91 -4.86
N ASP A 11 -14.34 2.94 -6.00
CA ASP A 11 -13.96 1.74 -6.76
C ASP A 11 -12.98 0.86 -5.99
N LEU A 12 -11.97 1.46 -5.35
CA LEU A 12 -11.00 0.73 -4.53
C LEU A 12 -11.68 0.11 -3.31
N HIS A 13 -12.59 0.84 -2.66
CA HIS A 13 -13.38 0.31 -1.57
C HIS A 13 -14.28 -0.86 -2.02
N ALA A 14 -14.93 -0.76 -3.17
CA ALA A 14 -15.76 -1.82 -3.74
C ALA A 14 -14.93 -3.07 -4.07
N TYR A 15 -13.74 -2.89 -4.66
CA TYR A 15 -12.81 -3.97 -4.93
C TYR A 15 -12.40 -4.71 -3.65
N ILE A 16 -11.90 -3.99 -2.65
CA ILE A 16 -11.48 -4.60 -1.37
C ILE A 16 -12.67 -5.31 -0.69
N LYS A 17 -13.88 -4.75 -0.80
CA LYS A 17 -15.09 -5.36 -0.25
C LYS A 17 -15.49 -6.64 -0.99
N SER A 18 -15.32 -6.68 -2.32
CA SER A 18 -15.60 -7.87 -3.12
C SER A 18 -14.63 -9.03 -2.84
N GLU A 19 -13.38 -8.70 -2.51
CA GLU A 19 -12.34 -9.66 -2.17
C GLU A 19 -12.44 -10.18 -0.73
N ARG A 20 -13.21 -9.53 0.15
CA ARG A 20 -13.35 -9.93 1.56
C ARG A 20 -14.02 -11.30 1.68
N ARG A 21 -13.40 -12.25 2.38
CA ARG A 21 -14.02 -13.54 2.72
C ARG A 21 -14.89 -13.43 3.97
N ASP A 22 -15.84 -14.34 4.11
CA ASP A 22 -16.75 -14.39 5.25
C ASP A 22 -15.98 -14.49 6.57
N GLY A 23 -16.24 -13.55 7.49
CA GLY A 23 -15.54 -13.45 8.78
C GLY A 23 -14.21 -12.69 8.77
N GLU A 24 -13.70 -12.23 7.62
CA GLU A 24 -12.48 -11.41 7.57
C GLU A 24 -12.73 -9.95 7.94
N THR A 25 -11.78 -9.34 8.66
CA THR A 25 -11.74 -7.88 8.85
C THR A 25 -11.06 -7.22 7.65
N LEU A 26 -11.31 -5.92 7.44
CA LEU A 26 -10.64 -5.14 6.39
C LEU A 26 -9.11 -5.28 6.44
N ASN A 27 -8.53 -5.24 7.64
CA ASN A 27 -7.08 -5.35 7.83
C ASN A 27 -6.56 -6.74 7.44
N GLU A 28 -7.31 -7.81 7.72
CA GLU A 28 -6.91 -9.17 7.35
C GLU A 28 -7.02 -9.38 5.83
N THR A 29 -8.07 -8.84 5.21
CA THR A 29 -8.23 -8.83 3.75
C THR A 29 -7.10 -8.06 3.07
N LEU A 30 -6.76 -6.87 3.57
CA LEU A 30 -5.65 -6.07 3.05
C LEU A 30 -4.31 -6.78 3.25
N LYS A 31 -4.07 -7.35 4.43
CA LYS A 31 -2.86 -8.16 4.66
C LYS A 31 -2.76 -9.26 3.63
N ARG A 32 -3.83 -10.05 3.39
CA ARG A 32 -3.83 -11.13 2.39
C ARG A 32 -3.64 -10.63 0.96
N LEU A 33 -4.33 -9.56 0.57
CA LEU A 33 -4.22 -8.99 -0.77
C LEU A 33 -2.82 -8.45 -1.05
N LEU A 34 -2.18 -7.91 -0.02
CA LEU A 34 -0.82 -7.38 -0.07
C LEU A 34 0.21 -8.42 0.40
N ASP A 35 -0.22 -9.61 0.82
CA ASP A 35 0.67 -10.67 1.32
C ASP A 35 1.40 -11.23 0.11
N GLY A 36 2.68 -10.90 0.00
CA GLY A 36 3.49 -11.22 -1.17
C GLY A 36 3.50 -10.12 -2.24
N TYR A 37 2.82 -8.99 -2.05
CA TYR A 37 3.04 -7.79 -2.84
C TYR A 37 4.14 -6.97 -2.18
N SER A 38 5.39 -7.28 -2.54
CA SER A 38 6.55 -6.58 -1.99
C SER A 38 6.59 -5.13 -2.48
N LEU A 39 7.21 -4.25 -1.69
CA LEU A 39 7.42 -2.85 -2.06
C LEU A 39 8.23 -2.73 -3.37
N SER A 40 9.07 -3.73 -3.67
CA SER A 40 9.81 -3.86 -4.92
C SER A 40 8.90 -4.15 -6.12
N GLN A 41 7.90 -5.02 -5.97
CA GLN A 41 6.89 -5.27 -7.02
C GLN A 41 6.00 -4.06 -7.24
N PHE A 42 5.63 -3.35 -6.17
CA PHE A 42 4.93 -2.07 -6.31
C PHE A 42 5.74 -1.05 -7.11
N ALA A 43 7.06 -0.95 -6.88
CA ALA A 43 7.93 -0.04 -7.63
C ALA A 43 8.05 -0.43 -9.11
N ASP A 44 8.05 -1.74 -9.43
CA ASP A 44 8.09 -2.26 -10.79
C ASP A 44 6.78 -1.93 -11.54
N ASP A 45 5.62 -2.26 -10.95
CA ASP A 45 4.29 -1.93 -11.50
C ASP A 45 4.10 -0.41 -11.65
N ALA A 46 4.56 0.39 -10.68
CA ALA A 46 4.47 1.85 -10.74
C ALA A 46 5.34 2.44 -11.86
N ALA A 47 6.50 1.84 -12.13
CA ALA A 47 7.36 2.23 -13.26
C ALA A 47 6.74 1.86 -14.62
N GLU A 48 5.96 0.78 -14.68
CA GLU A 48 5.21 0.39 -15.88
C GLU A 48 3.95 1.25 -16.10
N LEU A 49 3.35 1.79 -15.04
CA LEU A 49 2.08 2.53 -15.10
C LEU A 49 2.21 4.02 -15.44
N ASP A 50 3.39 4.52 -15.82
CA ASP A 50 3.69 5.94 -16.13
C ASP A 50 2.97 6.89 -15.18
N LEU A 51 3.06 6.59 -13.89
CA LEU A 51 2.36 7.36 -12.87
C LEU A 51 3.14 8.66 -12.62
N ASP A 52 2.58 9.79 -13.03
CA ASP A 52 3.10 11.15 -12.74
C ASP A 52 3.02 11.53 -11.24
N PHE A 53 2.95 10.53 -10.34
CA PHE A 53 2.81 10.74 -8.90
C PHE A 53 4.16 10.64 -8.20
N SER A 54 4.51 11.67 -7.42
CA SER A 54 5.67 11.61 -6.54
C SER A 54 5.27 11.01 -5.19
N VAL A 55 5.83 9.84 -4.84
CA VAL A 55 5.57 9.16 -3.55
C VAL A 55 5.89 10.06 -2.35
N GLU A 56 6.96 10.86 -2.44
CA GLU A 56 7.31 11.83 -1.38
C GLU A 56 6.21 12.87 -1.17
N GLU A 57 5.63 13.39 -2.24
CA GLU A 57 4.56 14.40 -2.18
C GLU A 57 3.25 13.79 -1.67
N ALA A 58 2.88 12.60 -2.16
CA ALA A 58 1.66 11.92 -1.74
C ALA A 58 1.68 11.46 -0.28
N THR A 59 2.86 11.22 0.28
CA THR A 59 3.05 10.78 1.67
C THR A 59 3.47 11.90 2.62
N ASP A 60 3.55 13.15 2.15
CA ASP A 60 4.03 14.31 2.93
C ASP A 60 5.37 14.00 3.63
N GLY A 61 6.28 13.30 2.93
CA GLY A 61 7.57 12.87 3.48
C GLY A 61 7.50 11.85 4.64
N ALA A 62 6.34 11.25 4.91
CA ALA A 62 6.20 10.29 6.02
C ALA A 62 6.92 8.95 5.77
N VAL A 63 7.32 8.67 4.53
CA VAL A 63 8.16 7.53 4.17
C VAL A 63 9.60 8.00 3.97
N ASP A 64 10.30 8.29 5.07
CA ASP A 64 11.76 8.37 5.02
C ASP A 64 12.26 6.95 4.77
N ALA A 65 12.51 6.63 3.50
CA ALA A 65 13.26 5.45 3.14
C ALA A 65 14.70 5.69 3.62
N THR A 66 14.94 5.56 4.92
CA THR A 66 16.30 5.46 5.45
C THR A 66 16.96 4.34 4.64
N PRO A 67 17.94 4.65 3.77
CA PRO A 67 18.62 3.63 3.01
C PRO A 67 19.24 2.64 4.01
N PRO A 68 19.20 1.32 3.75
CA PRO A 68 19.87 0.37 4.63
C PRO A 68 21.32 0.82 4.72
N GLY A 69 21.75 1.19 5.93
CA GLY A 69 23.04 1.80 6.15
C GLY A 69 24.16 0.94 5.58
N GLU A 70 25.03 1.54 4.78
CA GLU A 70 26.42 1.12 4.71
C GLU A 70 27.00 1.31 6.11
N GLU A 71 27.03 0.23 6.89
CA GLU A 71 27.84 0.16 8.10
C GLU A 71 29.33 0.17 7.70
N PRO A 72 30.19 1.02 8.29
CA PRO A 72 31.63 1.05 8.02
C PRO A 72 32.39 -0.15 8.62
#